data_AF-A0AB37DJQ4-F1
#
_entry.id   AF-A0AB37DJQ4-F1
#
_cell.length_a   1.000
_cell.length_b   1.000
_cell.length_c   1.000
_cell.angle_alpha   90.00
_cell.angle_beta   90.00
_cell.angle_gamma   90.00
#
_symmetry.space_group_name_H-M   'P 1'
#
loop_
_entity.id
_entity.type
_entity.pdbx_description
1 polymer ?
#
loop_
_entity_poly.entity_id
_entity_poly.type
_entity_poly.pdbx_seq_one_letter_code
_entity_poly.pdbx_strand_id
1 'polypeptide(L)'
;MSSEELRPYEKEFIDKTAKVLAKFKSIKDDKNYTYNPNHIDGVELIDFRSVGDHMVETTVILNLIIAPIWAKNGEFTDMSNDWLIAKKQFENYYADKSQKLPNNKWRVPLKLAFSYCTYDYKIGSFENLKNYKNNFLSYESALHKYQDYRIKYDKLIKIVKESKKEN
;
A
#
# COMPACT_ATOMS: atom_id res chain seq x y z
N MET A 1 14.42 11.27 -15.63
CA MET A 1 15.14 10.04 -15.23
C MET A 1 14.99 9.05 -16.37
N SER A 2 16.10 8.49 -16.86
CA SER A 2 16.07 7.53 -17.97
C SER A 2 15.65 6.15 -17.46
N SER A 3 15.09 5.31 -18.33
CA SER A 3 14.72 3.91 -18.01
C SER A 3 15.92 3.08 -17.53
N GLU A 4 17.15 3.49 -17.83
CA GLU A 4 18.36 2.79 -17.46
C GLU A 4 18.70 2.90 -15.96
N GLU A 5 18.33 4.01 -15.31
CA GLU A 5 18.53 4.25 -13.87
C GLU A 5 17.56 3.44 -12.99
N LEU A 6 16.48 2.92 -13.58
CA LEU A 6 15.40 2.19 -12.89
C LEU A 6 15.69 0.68 -12.75
N ARG A 7 16.48 0.12 -13.67
CA ARG A 7 16.68 -1.34 -13.84
C ARG A 7 17.12 -2.09 -12.56
N PRO A 8 18.04 -1.56 -11.73
CA PRO A 8 18.46 -2.28 -10.51
C PRO A 8 17.34 -2.43 -9.47
N TYR A 9 16.46 -1.42 -9.35
CA TYR A 9 15.38 -1.41 -8.35
C TYR A 9 14.15 -2.16 -8.83
N GLU A 10 13.91 -2.17 -10.14
CA GLU A 10 12.79 -2.88 -10.75
C GLU A 10 12.86 -4.40 -10.51
N LYS A 11 14.05 -5.00 -10.60
CA LYS A 11 14.20 -6.43 -10.32
C LYS A 11 13.82 -6.79 -8.88
N GLU A 12 14.36 -6.05 -7.90
CA GLU A 12 14.05 -6.28 -6.48
C GLU A 12 12.55 -6.08 -6.20
N PHE A 13 11.95 -5.07 -6.84
CA PHE A 13 10.52 -4.78 -6.75
C PHE A 13 9.66 -5.91 -7.31
N ILE A 14 10.02 -6.46 -8.48
CA ILE A 14 9.34 -7.61 -9.09
C ILE A 14 9.50 -8.86 -8.21
N ASP A 15 10.70 -9.14 -7.72
CA ASP A 15 10.98 -10.32 -6.90
C ASP A 15 10.17 -10.29 -5.59
N LYS A 16 10.07 -9.12 -4.94
CA LYS A 16 9.24 -8.93 -3.74
C LYS A 16 7.75 -9.16 -4.01
N THR A 17 7.26 -8.78 -5.19
CA THR A 17 5.83 -8.87 -5.53
C THR A 17 5.41 -10.25 -6.07
N ALA A 18 6.38 -11.10 -6.46
CA ALA A 18 6.12 -12.37 -7.15
C ALA A 18 5.15 -13.32 -6.43
N LYS A 19 5.27 -13.46 -5.09
CA LYS A 19 4.38 -14.33 -4.31
C LYS A 19 2.92 -13.86 -4.34
N VAL A 20 2.69 -12.55 -4.22
CA VAL A 20 1.36 -11.95 -4.28
C VAL A 20 0.77 -12.11 -5.68
N LEU A 21 1.58 -11.93 -6.72
CA LEU A 21 1.16 -12.16 -8.11
C LEU A 21 0.75 -13.62 -8.34
N ALA A 22 1.51 -14.58 -7.83
CA ALA A 22 1.18 -16.00 -7.92
C ALA A 22 -0.14 -16.32 -7.19
N LYS A 23 -0.30 -15.80 -5.97
CA LYS A 23 -1.55 -15.93 -5.20
C LYS A 23 -2.74 -15.36 -5.97
N PHE A 24 -2.62 -14.13 -6.49
CA PHE A 24 -3.68 -13.49 -7.28
C PHE A 24 -4.07 -14.34 -8.49
N LYS A 25 -3.09 -14.83 -9.27
CA LYS A 25 -3.35 -15.70 -10.42
C LYS A 25 -4.11 -16.97 -10.04
N SER A 26 -3.86 -17.53 -8.84
CA SER A 26 -4.55 -18.74 -8.37
C SER A 26 -6.01 -18.52 -7.95
N ILE A 27 -6.41 -17.29 -7.61
CA ILE A 27 -7.75 -16.99 -7.07
C ILE A 27 -8.60 -16.07 -7.95
N LYS A 28 -8.00 -15.32 -8.90
CA LYS A 28 -8.70 -14.26 -9.65
C LYS A 28 -9.90 -14.73 -10.47
N ASP A 29 -9.89 -15.98 -10.92
CA ASP A 29 -10.93 -16.57 -11.76
C ASP A 29 -11.88 -17.50 -10.97
N ASP A 30 -11.65 -17.67 -9.65
CA ASP A 30 -12.50 -18.48 -8.79
C ASP A 30 -13.77 -17.69 -8.38
N LYS A 31 -14.91 -18.07 -8.97
CA LYS A 31 -16.23 -17.47 -8.71
C LYS A 31 -16.77 -17.75 -7.30
N ASN A 32 -16.20 -18.71 -6.58
CA ASN A 32 -16.58 -19.07 -5.22
C ASN A 32 -15.68 -18.43 -4.16
N TYR A 33 -14.54 -17.85 -4.58
CA TYR A 33 -13.64 -17.17 -3.67
C TYR A 33 -14.34 -16.02 -2.95
N THR A 34 -14.24 -16.00 -1.63
CA THR A 34 -14.72 -14.91 -0.78
C THR A 34 -13.50 -14.25 -0.12
N TYR A 35 -13.33 -12.96 -0.37
CA TYR A 35 -12.26 -12.16 0.20
C TYR A 35 -12.36 -12.11 1.72
N ASN A 36 -11.26 -12.33 2.42
CA ASN A 36 -11.20 -12.20 3.87
C ASN A 36 -10.59 -10.83 4.25
N PRO A 37 -11.38 -9.83 4.67
CA PRO A 37 -10.85 -8.52 5.02
C PRO A 37 -9.99 -8.53 6.30
N ASN A 38 -10.05 -9.59 7.11
CA ASN A 38 -9.20 -9.74 8.29
C ASN A 38 -7.84 -10.36 7.96
N HIS A 39 -7.63 -10.85 6.74
CA HIS A 39 -6.38 -11.45 6.30
C HIS A 39 -6.06 -11.02 4.86
N ILE A 40 -5.38 -9.87 4.75
CA ILE A 40 -5.03 -9.28 3.46
C ILE A 40 -3.83 -10.01 2.88
N ASP A 41 -4.03 -10.70 1.76
CA ASP A 41 -2.94 -11.22 0.94
C ASP A 41 -2.16 -10.04 0.33
N GLY A 42 -0.92 -9.84 0.76
CA GLY A 42 -0.08 -8.74 0.30
C GLY A 42 1.39 -8.85 0.69
N VAL A 43 2.18 -7.87 0.30
CA VAL A 43 3.59 -7.73 0.65
C VAL A 43 3.94 -6.26 0.89
N GLU A 44 4.74 -6.03 1.92
CA GLU A 44 5.30 -4.72 2.22
C GLU A 44 6.51 -4.41 1.32
N LEU A 45 6.47 -3.24 0.69
CA LEU A 45 7.51 -2.74 -0.20
C LEU A 45 8.29 -1.61 0.46
N ILE A 46 7.60 -0.76 1.24
CA ILE A 46 8.17 0.31 2.06
C ILE A 46 7.42 0.33 3.39
N ASP A 47 8.15 0.26 4.50
CA ASP A 47 7.73 0.79 5.82
C ASP A 47 8.86 1.71 6.27
N PHE A 48 8.59 3.01 6.18
CA PHE A 48 9.53 4.04 6.59
C PHE A 48 8.90 4.94 7.63
N ARG A 49 9.64 5.12 8.73
CA ARG A 49 9.29 6.03 9.81
C ARG A 49 10.48 6.92 10.11
N SER A 50 10.23 8.20 10.24
CA SER A 50 11.25 9.19 10.61
C SER A 50 10.69 10.18 11.60
N VAL A 51 11.49 10.54 12.59
CA VAL A 51 11.17 11.61 13.53
C VAL A 51 11.89 12.87 13.07
N GLY A 52 11.11 13.90 12.75
CA GLY A 52 11.61 15.23 12.40
C GLY A 52 11.59 16.19 13.59
N ASP A 53 11.94 17.44 13.31
CA ASP A 53 11.88 18.54 14.28
C ASP A 53 10.49 18.63 14.94
N HIS A 54 10.48 19.06 16.20
CA HIS A 54 9.27 19.16 17.02
C HIS A 54 8.55 17.83 17.32
N MET A 55 9.26 16.70 17.27
CA MET A 55 8.75 15.37 17.63
C MET A 55 7.59 14.91 16.74
N VAL A 56 7.67 15.22 15.43
CA VAL A 56 6.71 14.74 14.44
C VAL A 56 7.25 13.45 13.82
N GLU A 57 6.49 12.37 13.95
CA GLU A 57 6.75 11.12 13.25
C GLU A 57 6.04 11.16 11.90
N THR A 58 6.82 11.08 10.82
CA THR A 58 6.33 10.87 9.46
C THR A 58 6.37 9.39 9.14
N THR A 59 5.21 8.84 8.77
CA THR A 59 5.06 7.47 8.30
C THR A 59 4.78 7.43 6.81
N VAL A 60 5.46 6.51 6.12
CA VAL A 60 5.23 6.18 4.72
C VAL A 60 5.20 4.67 4.55
N ILE A 61 4.07 4.15 4.09
CA ILE A 61 3.84 2.73 3.86
C ILE A 61 3.43 2.52 2.40
N LEU A 62 4.09 1.58 1.72
CA LEU A 62 3.73 1.12 0.39
C LEU A 62 3.64 -0.41 0.39
N ASN A 63 2.47 -0.94 0.05
CA ASN A 63 2.21 -2.37 -0.04
C ASN A 63 1.68 -2.73 -1.42
N LEU A 64 2.01 -3.92 -1.93
CA LEU A 64 1.19 -4.57 -2.97
C LEU A 64 0.19 -5.48 -2.28
N ILE A 65 -1.10 -5.26 -2.52
CA ILE A 65 -2.18 -6.08 -1.94
C ILE A 65 -3.09 -6.63 -3.03
N ILE A 66 -3.75 -7.75 -2.72
CA ILE A 66 -4.95 -8.18 -3.41
C ILE A 66 -6.14 -7.50 -2.74
N ALA A 67 -6.97 -6.82 -3.52
CA ALA A 67 -8.14 -6.10 -3.03
C ALA A 67 -9.37 -6.44 -3.88
N PRO A 68 -10.59 -6.33 -3.32
CA PRO A 68 -11.81 -6.32 -4.11
C PRO A 68 -11.78 -5.23 -5.19
N ILE A 69 -12.35 -5.50 -6.36
CA ILE A 69 -12.29 -4.56 -7.50
C ILE A 69 -12.90 -3.19 -7.16
N TRP A 70 -13.89 -3.18 -6.27
CA TRP A 70 -14.58 -1.99 -5.81
C TRP A 70 -13.81 -1.14 -4.79
N ALA A 71 -12.78 -1.68 -4.15
CA ALA A 71 -12.01 -0.93 -3.15
C ALA A 71 -11.34 0.28 -3.81
N LYS A 72 -11.49 1.47 -3.23
CA LYS A 72 -10.93 2.72 -3.77
C LYS A 72 -9.52 3.01 -3.24
N ASN A 73 -9.28 2.66 -1.97
CA ASN A 73 -8.03 2.81 -1.25
C ASN A 73 -7.92 1.74 -0.17
N GLY A 74 -6.88 1.78 0.67
CA GLY A 74 -6.66 0.80 1.74
C GLY A 74 -7.64 0.89 2.92
N GLU A 75 -8.43 1.95 3.04
CA GLU A 75 -9.35 2.15 4.18
C GLU A 75 -10.55 1.20 4.17
N PHE A 76 -10.77 0.46 3.08
CA PHE A 76 -11.80 -0.57 3.04
C PHE A 76 -11.57 -1.69 4.07
N THR A 77 -10.38 -1.77 4.67
CA THR A 77 -10.07 -2.72 5.74
C THR A 77 -10.31 -2.14 7.14
N ASP A 78 -10.77 -0.89 7.25
CA ASP A 78 -11.08 -0.27 8.53
C ASP A 78 -12.37 -0.86 9.13
N MET A 79 -12.19 -1.53 10.26
CA MET A 79 -13.26 -2.17 11.04
C MET A 79 -13.79 -1.31 12.20
N SER A 80 -13.17 -0.14 12.47
CA SER A 80 -13.52 0.72 13.62
C SER A 80 -14.97 1.20 13.62
N ASN A 81 -15.58 1.27 12.44
CA ASN A 81 -16.96 1.71 12.24
C ASN A 81 -17.81 0.62 11.56
N ASP A 82 -17.69 -0.64 12.00
CA ASP A 82 -18.44 -1.79 11.46
C ASP A 82 -18.43 -1.85 9.93
N TRP A 83 -17.24 -1.73 9.34
CA TRP A 83 -17.01 -1.77 7.89
C TRP A 83 -17.77 -0.70 7.08
N LEU A 84 -18.16 0.43 7.69
CA LEU A 84 -18.91 1.49 7.02
C LEU A 84 -18.18 2.04 5.79
N ILE A 85 -16.85 2.21 5.87
CA ILE A 85 -16.05 2.68 4.73
C ILE A 85 -16.11 1.68 3.58
N ALA A 86 -15.91 0.38 3.87
CA ALA A 86 -16.02 -0.69 2.88
C ALA A 86 -17.40 -0.71 2.21
N LYS A 87 -18.47 -0.58 3.01
CA LYS A 87 -19.85 -0.54 2.53
C LYS A 87 -20.08 0.63 1.57
N LYS A 88 -19.67 1.84 1.94
CA LYS A 88 -19.81 3.03 1.09
C LYS A 88 -19.02 2.91 -0.21
N GLN A 89 -17.77 2.43 -0.16
CA GLN A 89 -16.96 2.23 -1.36
C GLN A 89 -17.59 1.19 -2.30
N PHE A 90 -18.11 0.10 -1.74
CA PHE A 90 -18.83 -0.95 -2.48
C PHE A 90 -20.08 -0.39 -3.17
N GLU A 91 -20.96 0.29 -2.44
CA GLU A 91 -22.20 0.87 -2.99
C GLU A 91 -21.91 1.88 -4.11
N ASN A 92 -20.97 2.80 -3.89
CA ASN A 92 -20.59 3.80 -4.88
C ASN A 92 -20.01 3.17 -6.14
N TYR A 93 -19.16 2.15 -6.02
CA TYR A 93 -18.53 1.52 -7.19
C TYR A 93 -19.55 0.96 -8.20
N TYR A 94 -20.63 0.34 -7.71
CA TYR A 94 -21.67 -0.24 -8.55
C TYR A 94 -22.67 0.84 -9.02
N ALA A 95 -22.98 1.83 -8.17
CA ALA A 95 -23.80 2.98 -8.55
C ALA A 95 -23.19 3.78 -9.71
N ASP A 96 -21.88 4.10 -9.63
CA ASP A 96 -21.16 4.86 -10.65
C ASP A 96 -21.12 4.16 -12.02
N LYS A 97 -21.34 2.84 -12.05
CA LYS A 97 -21.32 2.01 -13.27
C LYS A 97 -22.72 1.61 -13.74
N SER A 98 -23.77 2.06 -13.05
CA SER A 98 -25.14 1.63 -13.29
C SER A 98 -25.30 0.10 -13.28
N GLN A 99 -24.57 -0.58 -12.37
CA GLN A 99 -24.58 -2.04 -12.24
C GLN A 99 -25.41 -2.48 -11.03
N LYS A 100 -25.99 -3.68 -11.10
CA LYS A 100 -26.70 -4.28 -9.96
C LYS A 100 -25.71 -4.56 -8.82
N LEU A 101 -26.06 -4.10 -7.61
CA LEU A 101 -25.28 -4.35 -6.42
C LEU A 101 -25.30 -5.85 -6.04
N PRO A 102 -24.12 -6.51 -5.92
CA PRO A 102 -24.05 -7.89 -5.45
C PRO A 102 -24.49 -8.04 -3.98
N ASN A 103 -25.01 -9.21 -3.62
CA ASN A 103 -25.45 -9.48 -2.24
C ASN A 103 -24.30 -9.57 -1.23
N ASN A 104 -23.10 -9.95 -1.68
CA ASN A 104 -21.93 -10.09 -0.81
C ASN A 104 -20.76 -9.26 -1.36
N LYS A 105 -20.44 -8.16 -0.66
CA LYS A 105 -19.33 -7.26 -1.00
C LYS A 105 -17.96 -7.94 -1.06
N TRP A 106 -17.79 -9.06 -0.37
CA TRP A 106 -16.51 -9.79 -0.32
C TRP A 106 -16.41 -10.89 -1.37
N ARG A 107 -17.51 -11.27 -2.02
CA ARG A 107 -17.52 -12.27 -3.08
C ARG A 107 -17.70 -11.59 -4.44
N VAL A 108 -16.62 -10.95 -4.88
CA VAL A 108 -16.57 -10.12 -6.09
C VAL A 108 -15.22 -10.32 -6.81
N PRO A 109 -15.07 -9.88 -8.07
CA PRO A 109 -13.78 -9.87 -8.71
C PRO A 109 -12.72 -9.11 -7.90
N LEU A 110 -11.47 -9.53 -8.06
CA LEU A 110 -10.33 -8.98 -7.35
C LEU A 110 -9.43 -8.17 -8.28
N LYS A 111 -8.58 -7.34 -7.71
CA LYS A 111 -7.50 -6.62 -8.39
C LYS A 111 -6.23 -6.62 -7.55
N LEU A 112 -5.11 -6.36 -8.21
CA LEU A 112 -3.86 -5.98 -7.57
C LEU A 112 -3.87 -4.46 -7.35
N ALA A 113 -3.46 -4.02 -6.17
CA ALA A 113 -3.40 -2.60 -5.82
C ALA A 113 -2.13 -2.28 -5.06
N PHE A 114 -1.44 -1.21 -5.47
CA PHE A 114 -0.34 -0.64 -4.70
C PHE A 114 -0.92 0.34 -3.68
N SER A 115 -1.12 -0.13 -2.45
CA SER A 115 -1.65 0.67 -1.34
C SER A 115 -0.57 1.56 -0.78
N TYR A 116 -0.72 2.87 -0.98
CA TYR A 116 0.18 3.89 -0.47
C TYR A 116 -0.51 4.70 0.62
N CYS A 117 0.04 4.61 1.84
CA CYS A 117 -0.42 5.37 2.98
C CYS A 117 0.71 6.26 3.50
N THR A 118 0.40 7.52 3.79
CA THR A 118 1.33 8.42 4.48
C THR A 118 0.55 9.29 5.46
N TYR A 119 1.16 9.57 6.60
CA TYR A 119 0.64 10.48 7.60
C TYR A 119 1.76 10.96 8.49
N ASP A 120 1.53 12.13 9.07
CA ASP A 120 2.34 12.71 10.12
C ASP A 120 1.56 12.67 11.43
N TYR A 121 2.24 12.28 12.50
CA TYR A 121 1.68 12.25 13.84
C TYR A 121 2.65 12.89 14.83
N LYS A 122 2.15 13.81 15.67
CA LYS A 122 2.98 14.44 16.70
C LYS A 122 3.04 13.53 17.92
N ILE A 123 4.24 13.06 18.24
CA ILE A 123 4.53 12.19 19.37
C ILE A 123 4.05 12.89 20.66
N GLY A 124 3.26 12.18 21.45
CA GLY A 124 2.71 12.69 22.71
C GLY A 124 1.45 13.55 22.59
N SER A 125 0.83 13.64 21.41
CA SER A 125 -0.47 14.32 21.23
C SER A 125 -1.54 13.34 20.75
N PHE A 126 -2.74 13.31 21.35
CA PHE A 126 -3.85 12.49 20.85
C PHE A 126 -4.56 13.10 19.62
N GLU A 127 -3.96 14.10 18.97
CA GLU A 127 -4.60 14.86 17.90
C GLU A 127 -4.31 14.35 16.47
N ASN A 128 -5.20 14.77 15.55
CA ASN A 128 -5.38 14.39 14.15
C ASN A 128 -4.11 14.11 13.34
N LEU A 129 -4.15 13.03 12.53
CA LEU A 129 -3.15 12.74 11.50
C LEU A 129 -3.04 13.91 10.51
N LYS A 130 -1.87 14.53 10.43
CA LYS A 130 -1.57 15.56 9.44
C LYS A 130 -1.09 14.91 8.14
N ASN A 131 -1.33 15.60 7.02
CA ASN A 131 -0.89 15.14 5.69
C ASN A 131 -1.33 13.71 5.33
N TYR A 132 -2.41 13.22 5.94
CA TYR A 132 -2.92 11.88 5.71
C TYR A 132 -3.32 11.69 4.24
N LYS A 133 -2.73 10.68 3.61
CA LYS A 133 -3.12 10.20 2.28
C LYS A 133 -3.16 8.68 2.31
N ASN A 134 -4.23 8.12 1.75
CA ASN A 134 -4.38 6.68 1.56
C ASN A 134 -5.02 6.45 0.19
N ASN A 135 -4.22 6.01 -0.77
CA ASN A 135 -4.62 5.88 -2.16
C ASN A 135 -3.97 4.65 -2.81
N PHE A 136 -4.61 4.12 -3.85
CA PHE A 136 -3.97 3.17 -4.74
C PHE A 136 -3.16 3.87 -5.82
N LEU A 137 -1.92 3.43 -6.03
CA LEU A 137 -1.00 3.95 -7.04
C LEU A 137 -0.97 3.08 -8.29
N SER A 138 -0.56 3.66 -9.41
CA SER A 138 -0.13 2.90 -10.59
C SER A 138 1.18 2.16 -10.30
N TYR A 139 1.49 1.14 -11.10
CA TYR A 139 2.77 0.42 -11.02
C TYR A 139 3.96 1.37 -11.13
N GLU A 140 3.96 2.25 -12.13
CA GLU A 140 5.03 3.23 -12.35
C GLU A 140 5.20 4.17 -11.14
N SER A 141 4.10 4.68 -10.59
CA SER A 141 4.13 5.54 -9.41
C SER A 141 4.68 4.79 -8.19
N ALA A 142 4.29 3.53 -7.99
CA ALA A 142 4.79 2.70 -6.90
C ALA A 142 6.29 2.38 -7.05
N LEU A 143 6.75 2.08 -8.27
CA LEU A 143 8.16 1.83 -8.56
C LEU A 143 9.02 3.08 -8.32
N HIS A 144 8.55 4.26 -8.74
CA HIS A 144 9.24 5.52 -8.43
C HIS A 144 9.35 5.77 -6.93
N LYS A 145 8.28 5.55 -6.16
CA LYS A 145 8.33 5.68 -4.69
C LYS A 145 9.30 4.70 -4.05
N TYR A 146 9.32 3.46 -4.53
CA TYR A 146 10.25 2.42 -4.07
C TYR A 146 11.70 2.82 -4.34
N GLN A 147 11.99 3.32 -5.53
CA GLN A 147 13.32 3.80 -5.88
C GLN A 147 13.77 4.98 -5.00
N ASP A 148 12.93 6.00 -4.85
CA ASP A 148 13.23 7.16 -3.99
C ASP A 148 13.59 6.72 -2.57
N TYR A 149 12.85 5.74 -2.05
CA TYR A 149 13.11 5.13 -0.76
C TYR A 149 14.45 4.38 -0.72
N ARG A 150 14.71 3.48 -1.67
CA ARG A 150 15.96 2.70 -1.72
C ARG A 150 17.19 3.59 -1.84
N ILE A 151 17.14 4.64 -2.65
CA ILE A 151 18.24 5.62 -2.78
C ILE A 151 18.54 6.30 -1.43
N LYS A 152 17.50 6.73 -0.69
CA LYS A 152 17.68 7.35 0.63
C LYS A 152 18.25 6.35 1.64
N TYR A 153 17.72 5.12 1.64
CA TYR A 153 18.18 4.06 2.53
C TYR A 153 19.65 3.71 2.30
N ASP A 154 20.07 3.55 1.04
CA ASP A 154 21.45 3.19 0.71
C ASP A 154 22.43 4.31 1.09
N LYS A 155 22.04 5.59 0.93
CA LYS A 155 22.80 6.74 1.43
C LYS A 155 22.97 6.71 2.95
N LEU A 156 21.91 6.43 3.70
CA LEU A 156 21.96 6.33 5.17
C LEU A 156 22.87 5.18 5.63
N ILE A 157 22.75 4.01 5.02
CA ILE A 157 23.60 2.85 5.34
C ILE A 157 25.08 3.15 5.06
N LYS A 158 25.39 3.89 4.00
CA LYS A 158 26.76 4.32 3.71
C LYS A 158 27.32 5.21 4.83
N ILE A 159 26.58 6.24 5.24
CA ILE A 159 26.98 7.15 6.32
C ILE A 159 27.21 6.38 7.64
N VAL A 160 26.30 5.47 7.99
CA VAL A 160 26.44 4.63 9.19
C VAL A 160 27.71 3.77 9.11
N LYS A 161 28.00 3.16 7.96
CA LYS A 161 29.21 2.35 7.79
C LYS A 161 30.49 3.19 7.89
N GLU A 162 30.49 4.42 7.37
CA GLU A 162 31.63 5.33 7.46
C GLU A 162 31.87 5.76 8.92
N SER A 163 30.83 6.15 9.66
CA SER A 163 30.94 6.52 11.08
C SER A 163 31.47 5.39 11.99
N LYS A 164 31.24 4.12 11.61
CA LYS A 164 31.75 2.96 12.34
C LYS A 164 33.22 2.64 12.07
N LYS A 165 33.81 3.20 11.01
CA LYS A 165 35.23 3.03 10.69
C LYS A 165 36.11 4.11 11.33
N GLU A 166 35.50 5.23 11.69
CA GLU A 166 36.16 6.37 12.34
C GLU A 166 36.17 6.25 13.88
N ASN A 167 35.50 5.24 14.43
CA ASN A 167 35.56 4.82 15.84
C ASN A 167 36.29 3.47 15.96
#